data_AF-A0A392U8G6-F1
#
_entry.id   AF-A0A392U8G6-F1
#
_cell.length_a   1.000
_cell.length_b   1.000
_cell.length_c   1.000
_cell.angle_alpha   90.00
_cell.angle_beta   90.00
_cell.angle_gamma   90.00
#
_symmetry.space_group_name_H-M   'P 1'
#
loop_
_entity.id
_entity.type
_entity.pdbx_description
1 polymer ?
#
loop_
_entity_poly.entity_id
_entity_poly.type
_entity_poly.pdbx_seq_one_letter_code
_entity_poly.pdbx_strand_id
1 'polypeptide(L)' 'MELKQGSMTVSDYAAKFEDLCRFAPYYNTLDAEEDKCVKFENGLRPDIKQLI' A
#
# COMPACT_ATOMS: atom_id res chain seq x y z
N MET A 1 0.93 5.70 -7.07
CA MET A 1 -0.36 5.06 -6.74
C MET A 1 -0.99 5.82 -5.60
N GLU A 2 -2.29 6.08 -5.63
CA GLU A 2 -3.03 6.77 -4.54
C GLU A 2 -4.20 5.92 -4.03
N LEU A 3 -3.90 4.65 -3.70
CA LEU A 3 -4.89 3.77 -3.09
C LEU A 3 -5.08 4.16 -1.62
N LYS A 4 -6.33 4.33 -1.20
CA LYS A 4 -6.70 4.52 0.21
C LYS A 4 -7.51 3.32 0.66
N GLN A 5 -7.26 2.85 1.88
CA GLN A 5 -7.96 1.71 2.47
C GLN A 5 -9.48 1.94 2.51
N GLY A 6 -9.92 3.16 2.82
CA GLY A 6 -11.35 3.49 2.84
C GLY A 6 -12.11 2.59 3.82
N SER A 7 -13.17 1.93 3.35
CA SER A 7 -13.94 0.94 4.13
C SER A 7 -13.39 -0.49 4.04
N MET A 8 -12.38 -0.76 3.20
CA MET A 8 -11.86 -2.10 2.95
C MET A 8 -11.12 -2.68 4.16
N THR A 9 -11.21 -3.98 4.36
CA THR A 9 -10.34 -4.66 5.33
C THR A 9 -8.87 -4.43 4.97
N VAL A 10 -7.97 -4.54 5.94
CA VAL A 10 -6.52 -4.39 5.68
C VAL A 10 -6.06 -5.42 4.63
N SER A 11 -6.59 -6.64 4.68
CA SER A 11 -6.29 -7.70 3.71
C SER A 11 -6.78 -7.37 2.29
N ASP A 12 -8.00 -6.84 2.12
CA ASP A 12 -8.49 -6.38 0.81
C ASP A 12 -7.63 -5.24 0.25
N TYR A 13 -7.27 -4.30 1.13
CA TYR A 13 -6.41 -3.17 0.75
C TYR A 13 -5.02 -3.64 0.34
N ALA A 14 -4.42 -4.58 1.09
CA ALA A 14 -3.15 -5.20 0.74
C ALA A 14 -3.20 -5.91 -0.62
N ALA A 15 -4.21 -6.76 -0.84
CA ALA A 15 -4.36 -7.45 -2.12
C ALA A 15 -4.48 -6.48 -3.30
N LYS A 16 -5.26 -5.40 -3.16
CA LYS A 16 -5.36 -4.36 -4.21
C LYS A 16 -4.09 -3.55 -4.40
N PHE A 17 -3.37 -3.25 -3.32
CA PHE A 17 -2.10 -2.53 -3.40
C PHE A 17 -1.05 -3.36 -4.14
N GLU A 18 -0.95 -4.66 -3.82
CA GLU A 18 -0.08 -5.59 -4.53
C GLU A 18 -0.46 -5.73 -6.00
N ASP A 19 -1.77 -5.80 -6.30
CA ASP A 19 -2.25 -5.85 -7.68
C ASP A 19 -1.82 -4.60 -8.47
N LEU A 20 -2.04 -3.40 -7.92
CA LEU A 20 -1.57 -2.14 -8.52
C LEU A 20 -0.05 -2.10 -8.68
N CYS A 21 0.69 -2.65 -7.73
CA CYS A 21 2.14 -2.74 -7.77
C CYS A 21 2.64 -3.54 -8.98
N ARG A 22 1.94 -4.63 -9.34
CA ARG A 22 2.30 -5.45 -10.52
C ARG A 22 2.25 -4.66 -11.82
N PHE A 23 1.36 -3.67 -11.91
CA PHE A 23 1.22 -2.81 -13.08
C PHE A 23 2.23 -1.67 -13.13
N ALA A 24 3.04 -1.47 -12.09
CA ALA A 24 4.02 -0.40 -12.03
C ALA A 24 5.45 -0.97 -11.94
N PRO A 25 6.16 -1.14 -13.08
CA PRO A 25 7.47 -1.78 -13.12
C PRO A 25 8.54 -1.10 -12.25
N TYR A 26 8.42 0.22 -12.02
CA TYR A 26 9.25 0.98 -11.09
C TYR A 26 9.25 0.38 -9.67
N TYR A 27 8.10 -0.14 -9.25
CA TYR A 27 7.91 -0.70 -7.93
C TYR A 27 8.37 -2.17 -7.86
N ASN A 28 8.70 -2.84 -8.96
CA ASN A 28 9.14 -4.24 -8.91
C ASN A 28 10.64 -4.40 -8.59
N THR A 29 11.34 -3.32 -8.25
CA THR A 29 12.75 -3.33 -7.84
C THR A 29 12.88 -3.40 -6.31
N LEU A 30 13.97 -4.00 -5.82
CA LEU A 30 14.28 -4.04 -4.39
C LEU A 30 14.47 -2.63 -3.79
N ASP A 31 14.99 -1.71 -4.60
CA ASP A 31 15.22 -0.31 -4.23
C ASP A 31 13.91 0.46 -3.96
N ALA A 32 12.80 0.04 -4.57
CA ALA A 32 11.50 0.67 -4.41
C ALA A 32 10.65 0.05 -3.28
N GLU A 33 11.15 -0.96 -2.56
CA GLU A 33 10.38 -1.61 -1.48
C GLU A 33 10.12 -0.67 -0.29
N GLU A 34 11.08 0.19 0.04
CA GLU A 34 10.87 1.21 1.08
C GLU A 34 9.79 2.22 0.67
N ASP A 35 9.81 2.71 -0.58
CA ASP A 35 8.75 3.59 -1.08
C ASP A 35 7.39 2.88 -1.09
N LYS A 36 7.32 1.57 -1.41
CA LYS A 36 6.07 0.81 -1.30
C LYS A 36 5.54 0.80 0.12
N CYS A 37 6.39 0.54 1.11
CA CYS A 37 5.98 0.48 2.51
C CYS A 37 5.38 1.83 2.93
N VAL A 38 6.11 2.91 2.67
CA VAL A 38 5.65 4.28 2.95
C VAL A 38 4.34 4.61 2.23
N LYS A 39 4.17 4.18 0.98
CA LYS A 39 2.92 4.38 0.22
C LYS A 39 1.77 3.55 0.79
N PHE A 40 2.02 2.31 1.16
CA PHE A 40 1.05 1.41 1.75
C PHE A 40 0.53 1.98 3.08
N GLU A 41 1.44 2.36 3.98
CA GLU A 41 1.14 2.94 5.29
C GLU A 41 0.42 4.28 5.18
N ASN A 42 0.77 5.11 4.18
CA ASN A 42 0.07 6.38 3.95
C ASN A 42 -1.37 6.21 3.45
N GLY A 43 -1.69 5.11 2.78
CA GLY A 43 -3.05 4.82 2.35
C GLY A 43 -3.90 4.13 3.43
N LEU A 44 -3.32 3.69 4.55
CA LEU A 44 -4.06 3.11 5.67
C LEU A 44 -4.98 4.13 6.35
N ARG A 45 -6.04 3.62 6.98
CA ARG A 45 -6.88 4.42 7.86
C ARG A 45 -6.07 4.92 9.07
N PRO A 46 -6.34 6.14 9.57
CA PRO A 46 -5.60 6.72 10.68
C PRO A 46 -5.62 5.83 11.91
N ASP A 47 -6.76 5.21 12.23
CA ASP A 47 -6.89 4.31 13.39
C ASP A 47 -5.93 3.10 13.34
N ILE A 48 -5.58 2.63 12.13
CA ILE A 48 -4.65 1.51 11.95
C ILE A 48 -3.22 2.01 11.85
N LYS A 49 -3.01 3.12 11.12
CA LYS A 49 -1.71 3.75 10.94
C LYS A 49 -1.08 4.18 12.28
N GLN A 50 -1.90 4.60 13.24
CA GLN A 50 -1.44 4.96 14.59
C GLN A 50 -1.00 3.76 15.44
N LEU A 51 -1.29 2.52 15.02
CA LEU A 51 -0.93 1.30 15.73
C LEU A 51 0.36 0.65 15.21
N ILE A 52 0.96 1.20 14.16
CA ILE A 52 2.14 0.67 13.47
C ILE A 52 3.38 1.46 13.90
#